data_AF-A0AAJ0H1Y0-F1
#
_entry.id   AF-A0AAJ0H1Y0-F1
#
_cell.length_a   1.000
_cell.length_b   1.000
_cell.length_c   1.000
_cell.angle_alpha   90.00
_cell.angle_beta   90.00
_cell.angle_gamma   90.00
#
_symmetry.space_group_name_H-M   'P 1'
#
loop_
_entity.id
_entity.type
_entity.pdbx_description
1 polymer ?
#
loop_
_entity_poly.entity_id
_entity_poly.type
_entity_poly.pdbx_seq_one_letter_code
_entity_poly.pdbx_strand_id
1 'polypeptide(L)'
;MAAAPAYESAAAILSPPSDADTLDSFIPQDDDAKAKEDYINSHPLTASLRANPDFTESRPHMKIPASWRRHNLTGGTLVGPGKMAIPPFCWTEREGKSYVQITHVGTDLCGHVGIIHGGFLATLLDEGLARCCFPVLPYNVGMTAKLEVNYKAPATANQYLVLRATTVKVEGRKAWVEGHIETLPTEEGQQPTILATASALYISPRQANITWHPSLTRQERNQLRRQRGFTIWFTGLSASGKSTVATALEQHLLHIGLSAYRLDGDNVRFGLNKDLGFSEKDRNENIRRIAEVAKLFADSSTIAITSFISPYRADRQIARDLHATASQAGDEPLPFIEVFVDVPLEEAEKRDPKGLYKKARAGEIKDFTGISAPYEAPESPEITIRTDQLSVEECVRKIVDHLAEKGLITQTQETR
;
A
#
# COMPACT_ATOMS: atom_id res chain seq x y z
N MET A 1 -26.57 7.94 -20.16
CA MET A 1 -26.15 7.47 -18.82
C MET A 1 -24.70 7.87 -18.64
N ALA A 2 -24.44 8.88 -17.82
CA ALA A 2 -23.06 9.30 -17.53
C ALA A 2 -22.38 8.21 -16.69
N ALA A 3 -21.21 7.75 -17.12
CA ALA A 3 -20.38 6.85 -16.32
C ALA A 3 -20.04 7.54 -14.99
N ALA A 4 -20.09 6.81 -13.88
CA ALA A 4 -19.81 7.38 -12.57
C ALA A 4 -18.33 7.83 -12.50
N PRO A 5 -18.00 8.97 -11.88
CA PRO A 5 -16.63 9.51 -11.83
C PRO A 5 -15.57 8.53 -11.28
N ALA A 6 -15.99 7.60 -10.41
CA ALA A 6 -15.13 6.56 -9.85
C ALA A 6 -14.67 5.54 -10.91
N TYR A 7 -15.55 5.19 -11.87
CA TYR A 7 -15.23 4.22 -12.93
C TYR A 7 -14.19 4.77 -13.91
N GLU A 8 -14.29 6.05 -14.30
CA GLU A 8 -13.29 6.72 -15.13
C GLU A 8 -11.92 6.79 -14.44
N SER A 9 -11.91 7.01 -13.11
CA SER A 9 -10.66 7.05 -12.34
C SER A 9 -9.98 5.68 -12.25
N ALA A 10 -10.73 4.58 -12.14
CA ALA A 10 -10.18 3.23 -12.12
C ALA A 10 -9.66 2.78 -13.49
N ALA A 11 -10.37 3.13 -14.57
CA ALA A 11 -9.94 2.86 -15.95
C ALA A 11 -8.62 3.56 -16.30
N ALA A 12 -8.45 4.82 -15.90
CA ALA A 12 -7.22 5.59 -16.11
C ALA A 12 -6.00 5.02 -15.36
N ILE A 13 -6.21 4.26 -14.28
CA ILE A 13 -5.14 3.59 -13.53
C ILE A 13 -4.82 2.21 -14.15
N LEU A 14 -5.84 1.49 -14.63
CA LEU A 14 -5.69 0.17 -15.26
C LEU A 14 -5.04 0.22 -16.64
N SER A 15 -5.14 1.36 -17.32
CA SER A 15 -4.51 1.62 -18.62
C SER A 15 -4.02 3.07 -18.62
N PRO A 16 -2.82 3.34 -18.05
CA PRO A 16 -2.28 4.69 -18.06
C PRO A 16 -2.14 5.19 -19.51
N PRO A 17 -2.34 6.50 -19.75
CA PRO A 17 -2.15 7.09 -21.07
C PRO A 17 -0.78 6.71 -21.67
N SER A 18 -0.77 6.37 -22.96
CA SER A 18 0.48 6.16 -23.69
C SER A 18 1.30 7.45 -23.74
N ASP A 19 2.59 7.37 -24.07
CA ASP A 19 3.41 8.58 -24.23
C ASP A 19 2.80 9.56 -25.25
N ALA A 20 2.23 9.06 -26.34
CA ALA A 20 1.51 9.88 -27.31
C ALA A 20 0.26 10.54 -26.71
N ASP A 21 -0.57 9.79 -25.98
CA ASP A 21 -1.79 10.34 -25.36
C ASP A 21 -1.47 11.47 -24.37
N THR A 22 -0.32 11.40 -23.69
CA THR A 22 0.08 12.44 -22.73
C THR A 22 0.37 13.80 -23.38
N LEU A 23 0.68 13.83 -24.68
CA LEU A 23 0.97 15.07 -25.40
C LEU A 23 -0.28 15.92 -25.57
N ASP A 24 -1.45 15.32 -25.76
CA ASP A 24 -2.72 16.05 -25.96
C ASP A 24 -3.58 16.16 -24.69
N SER A 25 -3.14 15.54 -23.59
CA SER A 25 -3.93 15.43 -22.35
C SER A 25 -3.96 16.70 -21.50
N PHE A 26 -3.03 17.64 -21.69
CA PHE A 26 -2.95 18.86 -20.90
C PHE A 26 -3.71 20.00 -21.59
N ILE A 27 -4.54 20.69 -20.82
CA ILE A 27 -5.28 21.87 -21.28
C ILE A 27 -4.79 23.06 -20.43
N PRO A 28 -4.15 24.07 -21.03
CA PRO A 28 -3.79 25.31 -20.34
C PRO A 28 -4.98 25.92 -19.62
N GLN A 29 -4.76 26.36 -18.37
CA GLN A 29 -5.82 26.93 -17.54
C GLN A 29 -6.03 28.43 -17.79
N ASP A 30 -5.02 29.11 -18.36
CA ASP A 30 -5.02 30.54 -18.66
C ASP A 30 -4.09 30.87 -19.84
N ASP A 31 -4.14 32.12 -20.31
CA ASP A 31 -3.33 32.61 -21.44
C ASP A 31 -1.83 32.57 -21.14
N ASP A 32 -1.44 32.68 -19.87
CA ASP A 32 -0.04 32.64 -19.43
C ASP A 32 0.55 31.23 -19.55
N ALA A 33 -0.18 30.21 -19.08
CA ALA A 33 0.18 28.81 -19.26
C ALA A 33 0.22 28.42 -20.75
N LYS A 34 -0.74 28.93 -21.55
CA LYS A 34 -0.78 28.71 -22.99
C LYS A 34 0.44 29.32 -23.69
N ALA A 35 0.77 30.58 -23.39
CA ALA A 35 1.96 31.23 -23.93
C ALA A 35 3.24 30.45 -23.56
N LYS A 36 3.29 29.91 -22.34
CA LYS A 36 4.43 29.11 -21.90
C LYS A 36 4.58 27.81 -22.68
N GLU A 37 3.46 27.15 -22.97
CA GLU A 37 3.40 25.92 -23.74
C GLU A 37 3.75 26.16 -25.22
N ASP A 38 3.19 27.20 -25.82
CA ASP A 38 3.47 27.61 -27.20
C ASP A 38 4.96 27.96 -27.39
N TYR A 39 5.57 28.59 -26.39
CA TYR A 39 7.01 28.88 -26.40
C TYR A 39 7.86 27.61 -26.45
N ILE A 40 7.59 26.60 -25.60
CA ILE A 40 8.35 25.34 -25.65
C ILE A 40 8.11 24.63 -26.99
N ASN A 41 6.87 24.57 -27.46
CA ASN A 41 6.51 23.90 -28.71
C ASN A 41 7.20 24.49 -29.95
N SER A 42 7.36 25.81 -30.00
CA SER A 42 7.99 26.52 -31.11
C SER A 42 9.52 26.63 -30.99
N HIS A 43 10.10 26.22 -29.86
CA HIS A 43 11.53 26.39 -29.61
C HIS A 43 12.40 25.51 -30.54
N PRO A 44 13.53 26.00 -31.10
CA PRO A 44 14.40 25.23 -31.98
C PRO A 44 14.92 23.92 -31.38
N LEU A 45 15.24 23.91 -30.08
CA LEU A 45 15.62 22.69 -29.35
C LEU A 45 14.53 21.62 -29.43
N THR A 46 13.27 22.00 -29.20
CA THR A 46 12.11 21.10 -29.28
C THR A 46 11.95 20.52 -30.68
N ALA A 47 12.07 21.36 -31.72
CA ALA A 47 12.05 20.91 -33.11
C ALA A 47 13.17 19.91 -33.40
N SER A 48 14.39 20.15 -32.89
CA SER A 48 15.52 19.23 -33.06
C SER A 48 15.32 17.87 -32.36
N LEU A 49 14.72 17.87 -31.17
CA LEU A 49 14.45 16.66 -30.40
C LEU A 49 13.34 15.82 -31.04
N ARG A 50 12.30 16.46 -31.57
CA ARG A 50 11.22 15.82 -32.33
C ARG A 50 11.69 15.23 -33.66
N ALA A 51 12.68 15.85 -34.29
CA ALA A 51 13.26 15.35 -35.54
C ALA A 51 14.17 14.12 -35.33
N ASN A 52 14.61 13.85 -34.11
CA ASN A 52 15.48 12.72 -33.80
C ASN A 52 14.66 11.45 -33.52
N PRO A 53 14.77 10.40 -34.36
CA PRO A 53 13.95 9.18 -34.23
C PRO A 53 14.28 8.33 -32.99
N ASP A 54 15.43 8.55 -32.36
CA ASP A 54 15.86 7.80 -31.18
C ASP A 54 15.13 8.27 -29.91
N PHE A 55 14.57 9.48 -29.93
CA PHE A 55 13.81 10.05 -28.83
C PHE A 55 12.30 9.77 -28.96
N THR A 56 11.69 9.46 -27.82
CA THR A 56 10.24 9.47 -27.66
C THR A 56 9.84 10.66 -26.80
N GLU A 57 8.98 11.53 -27.32
CA GLU A 57 8.39 12.65 -26.58
C GLU A 57 7.25 12.17 -25.68
N SER A 58 7.15 12.72 -24.48
CA SER A 58 6.10 12.41 -23.50
C SER A 58 5.89 13.55 -22.52
N ARG A 59 4.75 13.52 -21.81
CA ARG A 59 4.47 14.34 -20.61
C ARG A 59 4.17 13.45 -19.42
N PRO A 60 5.20 12.92 -18.71
CA PRO A 60 5.00 11.85 -17.75
C PRO A 60 4.07 12.19 -16.57
N HIS A 61 3.99 13.47 -16.18
CA HIS A 61 3.07 13.91 -15.13
C HIS A 61 1.59 13.74 -15.54
N MET A 62 1.30 13.69 -16.84
CA MET A 62 -0.04 13.46 -17.36
C MET A 62 -0.47 11.99 -17.26
N LYS A 63 0.47 11.05 -17.06
CA LYS A 63 0.15 9.66 -16.73
C LYS A 63 -0.41 9.50 -15.32
N ILE A 64 -0.28 10.52 -14.46
CA ILE A 64 -0.78 10.49 -13.09
C ILE A 64 -2.27 10.86 -13.11
N PRO A 65 -3.17 9.96 -12.63
CA PRO A 65 -4.59 10.25 -12.53
C PRO A 65 -4.85 11.49 -11.69
N ALA A 66 -5.83 12.31 -12.09
CA ALA A 66 -6.15 13.56 -11.43
C ALA A 66 -6.40 13.40 -9.91
N SER A 67 -7.08 12.34 -9.50
CA SER A 67 -7.37 12.02 -8.09
C SER A 67 -6.10 11.73 -7.26
N TRP A 68 -4.99 11.36 -7.89
CA TRP A 68 -3.74 11.00 -7.23
C TRP A 68 -2.70 12.13 -7.25
N ARG A 69 -2.87 13.17 -8.08
CA ARG A 69 -1.90 14.27 -8.19
C ARG A 69 -1.62 14.95 -6.86
N ARG A 70 -2.64 15.11 -5.99
CA ARG A 70 -2.46 15.68 -4.64
C ARG A 70 -1.50 14.89 -3.73
N HIS A 71 -1.21 13.63 -4.07
CA HIS A 71 -0.28 12.76 -3.35
C HIS A 71 1.05 12.58 -4.10
N ASN A 72 1.26 13.32 -5.19
CA ASN A 72 2.50 13.30 -5.97
C ASN A 72 3.23 14.64 -5.84
N LEU A 73 4.50 14.60 -5.46
CA LEU A 73 5.30 15.81 -5.24
C LEU A 73 5.50 16.59 -6.54
N THR A 74 6.05 15.96 -7.58
CA THR A 74 6.52 16.66 -8.79
C THR A 74 5.43 16.83 -9.85
N GLY A 75 4.52 15.88 -10.00
CA GLY A 75 3.36 15.96 -10.89
C GLY A 75 2.08 16.51 -10.25
N GLY A 76 2.21 17.10 -9.06
CA GLY A 76 1.09 17.60 -8.26
C GLY A 76 1.45 18.80 -7.41
N THR A 77 2.02 18.60 -6.22
CA THR A 77 2.30 19.66 -5.25
C THR A 77 3.13 20.81 -5.84
N LEU A 78 4.07 20.50 -6.73
CA LEU A 78 4.97 21.47 -7.39
C LEU A 78 4.46 21.99 -8.75
N VAL A 79 3.24 21.61 -9.16
CA VAL A 79 2.60 22.02 -10.42
C VAL A 79 1.49 23.03 -10.14
N GLY A 80 1.30 23.97 -11.05
CA GLY A 80 0.24 24.97 -11.01
C GLY A 80 0.75 26.41 -11.18
N PRO A 81 -0.16 27.40 -11.16
CA PRO A 81 0.18 28.81 -11.27
C PRO A 81 1.24 29.21 -10.23
N GLY A 82 2.18 30.06 -10.63
CA GLY A 82 3.30 30.47 -9.78
C GLY A 82 4.39 29.40 -9.59
N LYS A 83 4.15 28.12 -9.93
CA LYS A 83 5.12 27.01 -9.82
C LYS A 83 5.55 26.52 -11.21
N MET A 84 5.52 25.21 -11.46
CA MET A 84 5.52 24.66 -12.82
C MET A 84 4.11 24.83 -13.41
N ALA A 85 3.88 25.94 -14.11
CA ALA A 85 2.56 26.30 -14.66
C ALA A 85 2.05 25.31 -15.72
N ILE A 86 2.98 24.63 -16.40
CA ILE A 86 2.69 23.58 -17.37
C ILE A 86 3.50 22.33 -17.01
N PRO A 87 2.97 21.12 -17.28
CA PRO A 87 3.73 19.89 -17.16
C PRO A 87 5.00 19.93 -18.03
N PRO A 88 6.10 19.31 -17.57
CA PRO A 88 7.34 19.27 -18.32
C PRO A 88 7.19 18.49 -19.64
N PHE A 89 7.94 18.92 -20.64
CA PHE A 89 8.15 18.15 -21.87
C PHE A 89 9.39 17.28 -21.70
N CYS A 90 9.28 15.99 -22.04
CA CYS A 90 10.32 15.00 -21.80
C CYS A 90 10.61 14.23 -23.09
N TRP A 91 11.89 14.06 -23.42
CA TRP A 91 12.38 13.22 -24.49
C TRP A 91 13.29 12.15 -23.90
N THR A 92 12.91 10.89 -24.05
CA THR A 92 13.69 9.74 -23.56
C THR A 92 14.20 8.94 -24.76
N GLU A 93 15.49 8.67 -24.81
CA GLU A 93 16.07 7.79 -25.81
C GLU A 93 15.56 6.37 -25.56
N ARG A 94 15.10 5.67 -26.60
CA ARG A 94 14.41 4.36 -26.47
C ARG A 94 15.22 3.30 -25.71
N GLU A 95 16.55 3.36 -25.81
CA GLU A 95 17.47 2.44 -25.13
C GLU A 95 17.86 2.92 -23.71
N GLY A 96 17.24 3.99 -23.18
CA GLY A 96 17.49 4.51 -21.83
C GLY A 96 18.90 5.07 -21.61
N LYS A 97 19.53 5.53 -22.69
CA LYS A 97 20.89 6.08 -22.67
C LYS A 97 20.92 7.58 -22.41
N SER A 98 19.98 8.35 -22.95
CA SER A 98 19.89 9.79 -22.71
C SER A 98 18.46 10.29 -22.50
N TYR A 99 18.36 11.45 -21.85
CA TYR A 99 17.11 12.10 -21.49
C TYR A 99 17.26 13.61 -21.56
N VAL A 100 16.23 14.28 -22.08
CA VAL A 100 16.10 15.74 -22.08
C VAL A 100 14.74 16.13 -21.55
N GLN A 101 14.70 17.13 -20.68
CA GLN A 101 13.46 17.70 -20.16
C GLN A 101 13.49 19.22 -20.25
N ILE A 102 12.39 19.82 -20.70
CA ILE A 102 12.20 21.28 -20.68
C ILE A 102 11.08 21.61 -19.68
N THR A 103 11.34 22.59 -18.82
CA THR A 103 10.40 22.97 -17.74
C THR A 103 10.44 24.47 -17.48
N HIS A 104 9.26 25.09 -17.38
CA HIS A 104 9.15 26.46 -16.88
C HIS A 104 9.10 26.46 -15.35
N VAL A 105 9.80 27.41 -14.71
CA VAL A 105 9.84 27.56 -13.24
C VAL A 105 9.32 28.93 -12.81
N GLY A 106 8.33 28.98 -11.92
CA GLY A 106 7.73 30.21 -11.40
C GLY A 106 8.25 30.66 -10.03
N THR A 107 7.70 31.78 -9.54
CA THR A 107 8.13 32.47 -8.31
C THR A 107 7.83 31.71 -7.01
N ASP A 108 6.83 30.84 -6.99
CA ASP A 108 6.43 30.10 -5.78
C ASP A 108 7.38 28.92 -5.49
N LEU A 109 8.34 28.69 -6.38
CA LEU A 109 9.44 27.74 -6.20
C LEU A 109 10.70 28.40 -5.63
N CYS A 110 10.64 29.71 -5.34
CA CYS A 110 11.76 30.46 -4.82
C CYS A 110 12.06 30.17 -3.34
N GLY A 111 13.36 30.10 -3.01
CA GLY A 111 13.84 30.09 -1.62
C GLY A 111 14.25 31.48 -1.13
N HIS A 112 14.67 32.33 -2.06
CA HIS A 112 14.96 33.75 -1.88
C HIS A 112 14.26 34.52 -2.99
N VAL A 113 13.94 35.80 -2.78
CA VAL A 113 13.16 36.59 -3.75
C VAL A 113 13.78 36.50 -5.15
N GLY A 114 13.03 35.92 -6.09
CA GLY A 114 13.43 35.76 -7.49
C GLY A 114 14.42 34.62 -7.78
N ILE A 115 14.88 33.86 -6.79
CA ILE A 115 15.83 32.74 -6.95
C ILE A 115 15.16 31.42 -6.57
N ILE A 116 15.10 30.49 -7.53
CA ILE A 116 14.57 29.14 -7.37
C ILE A 116 15.35 28.41 -6.27
N HIS A 117 14.61 27.76 -5.37
CA HIS A 117 15.19 27.03 -4.26
C HIS A 117 16.05 25.85 -4.77
N GLY A 118 17.28 25.71 -4.25
CA GLY A 118 18.19 24.64 -4.68
C GLY A 118 17.59 23.23 -4.53
N GLY A 119 16.83 22.99 -3.46
CA GLY A 119 16.09 21.74 -3.26
C GLY A 119 15.07 21.40 -4.37
N PHE A 120 14.51 22.41 -5.06
CA PHE A 120 13.67 22.16 -6.24
C PHE A 120 14.52 21.66 -7.42
N LEU A 121 15.68 22.28 -7.67
CA LEU A 121 16.61 21.81 -8.71
C LEU A 121 17.12 20.39 -8.42
N ALA A 122 17.43 20.08 -7.15
CA ALA A 122 17.76 18.72 -6.73
C ALA A 122 16.62 17.73 -6.96
N THR A 123 15.37 18.15 -6.72
CA THR A 123 14.17 17.33 -6.98
C THR A 123 14.01 17.05 -8.48
N LEU A 124 14.21 18.06 -9.33
CA LEU A 124 14.18 17.89 -10.79
C LEU A 124 15.31 16.96 -11.26
N LEU A 125 16.52 17.13 -10.74
CA LEU A 125 17.67 16.26 -11.06
C LEU A 125 17.36 14.82 -10.65
N ASP A 126 16.83 14.60 -9.46
CA ASP A 126 16.47 13.25 -9.01
C ASP A 126 15.44 12.60 -9.94
N GLU A 127 14.34 13.29 -10.26
CA GLU A 127 13.32 12.75 -11.16
C GLU A 127 13.86 12.52 -12.58
N GLY A 128 14.56 13.51 -13.15
CA GLY A 128 15.07 13.45 -14.53
C GLY A 128 16.13 12.37 -14.73
N LEU A 129 17.08 12.25 -13.80
CA LEU A 129 18.11 11.20 -13.86
C LEU A 129 17.48 9.81 -13.65
N ALA A 130 16.46 9.68 -12.79
CA ALA A 130 15.73 8.43 -12.64
C ALA A 130 15.06 8.02 -13.96
N ARG A 131 14.32 8.94 -14.58
CA ARG A 131 13.61 8.72 -15.85
C ARG A 131 14.55 8.31 -16.99
N CYS A 132 15.75 8.88 -17.03
CA CYS A 132 16.79 8.51 -17.99
C CYS A 132 17.11 7.01 -17.96
N CYS A 133 17.26 6.43 -16.77
CA CYS A 133 17.69 5.05 -16.61
C CYS A 133 16.57 4.04 -16.38
N PHE A 134 15.30 4.47 -16.30
CA PHE A 134 14.19 3.54 -16.18
C PHE A 134 14.18 2.48 -17.29
N PRO A 135 14.32 2.79 -18.59
CA PRO A 135 14.24 1.76 -19.64
C PRO A 135 15.30 0.65 -19.55
N VAL A 136 16.42 0.89 -18.86
CA VAL A 136 17.53 -0.08 -18.70
C VAL A 136 17.52 -0.80 -17.36
N LEU A 137 16.65 -0.38 -16.43
CA LEU A 137 16.50 -1.02 -15.13
C LEU A 137 15.43 -2.11 -15.18
N PRO A 138 15.59 -3.20 -14.39
CA PRO A 138 14.54 -4.20 -14.26
C PRO A 138 13.21 -3.57 -13.84
N TYR A 139 12.13 -4.00 -14.50
CA TYR A 139 10.75 -3.52 -14.31
C TYR A 139 10.53 -2.03 -14.66
N ASN A 140 11.49 -1.40 -15.33
CA ASN A 140 11.48 0.03 -15.62
C ASN A 140 11.36 0.93 -14.38
N VAL A 141 11.87 0.47 -13.23
CA VAL A 141 11.79 1.19 -11.94
C VAL A 141 13.17 1.24 -11.29
N GLY A 142 13.51 2.43 -10.79
CA GLY A 142 14.70 2.67 -9.99
C GLY A 142 14.39 3.56 -8.79
N MET A 143 14.98 3.24 -7.64
CA MET A 143 14.96 4.10 -6.45
C MET A 143 16.33 4.74 -6.27
N THR A 144 16.35 6.01 -5.90
CA THR A 144 17.58 6.77 -5.65
C THR A 144 18.31 6.21 -4.43
N ALA A 145 19.49 5.66 -4.63
CA ALA A 145 20.36 5.17 -3.56
C ALA A 145 21.43 6.19 -3.18
N LYS A 146 21.87 7.01 -4.15
CA LYS A 146 22.76 8.16 -3.93
C LYS A 146 22.42 9.23 -4.96
N LEU A 147 22.40 10.49 -4.52
CA LEU A 147 22.36 11.66 -5.38
C LEU A 147 23.39 12.67 -4.86
N GLU A 148 24.26 13.15 -5.74
CA GLU A 148 25.24 14.19 -5.46
C GLU A 148 25.00 15.36 -6.40
N VAL A 149 24.73 16.55 -5.83
CA VAL A 149 24.37 17.75 -6.61
C VAL A 149 25.39 18.85 -6.35
N ASN A 150 25.88 19.47 -7.43
CA ASN A 150 26.79 20.60 -7.40
C ASN A 150 26.12 21.81 -8.05
N TYR A 151 25.77 22.82 -7.25
CA TYR A 151 25.20 24.08 -7.75
C TYR A 151 26.32 24.97 -8.32
N LYS A 152 26.12 25.48 -9.53
CA LYS A 152 27.11 26.25 -10.29
C LYS A 152 26.73 27.72 -10.42
N ALA A 153 25.44 28.01 -10.56
CA ALA A 153 24.92 29.37 -10.69
C ALA A 153 23.48 29.45 -10.12
N PRO A 154 23.03 30.63 -9.65
CA PRO A 154 21.66 30.80 -9.20
C PRO A 154 20.68 30.66 -10.37
N ALA A 155 19.59 29.92 -10.16
CA ALA A 155 18.48 29.84 -11.10
C ALA A 155 17.43 30.90 -10.75
N THR A 156 17.19 31.86 -11.63
CA THR A 156 16.11 32.85 -11.47
C THR A 156 14.74 32.24 -11.74
N ALA A 157 13.68 32.83 -11.18
CA ALA A 157 12.30 32.47 -11.51
C ALA A 157 11.85 33.04 -12.87
N ASN A 158 10.72 32.53 -13.37
CA ASN A 158 10.08 32.89 -14.64
C ASN A 158 10.97 32.66 -15.86
N GLN A 159 11.69 31.55 -15.86
CA GLN A 159 12.51 31.11 -16.99
C GLN A 159 12.26 29.64 -17.33
N TYR A 160 12.86 29.20 -18.43
CA TYR A 160 12.85 27.81 -18.86
C TYR A 160 14.19 27.15 -18.56
N LEU A 161 14.10 25.97 -17.97
CA LEU A 161 15.25 25.14 -17.65
C LEU A 161 15.25 23.91 -18.56
N VAL A 162 16.45 23.49 -18.95
CA VAL A 162 16.71 22.24 -19.64
C VAL A 162 17.47 21.32 -18.71
N LEU A 163 16.91 20.15 -18.41
CA LEU A 163 17.62 19.07 -17.75
C LEU A 163 18.10 18.09 -18.81
N ARG A 164 19.39 17.73 -18.76
CA ARG A 164 19.97 16.67 -19.59
C ARG A 164 20.54 15.59 -18.70
N ALA A 165 20.33 14.34 -19.06
CA ALA A 165 20.88 13.21 -18.34
C ALA A 165 21.35 12.11 -19.29
N THR A 166 22.35 11.37 -18.83
CA THR A 166 22.96 10.24 -19.54
C THR A 166 23.17 9.09 -18.56
N THR A 167 22.69 7.90 -18.92
CA THR A 167 23.02 6.68 -18.19
C THR A 167 24.45 6.27 -18.53
N VAL A 168 25.35 6.38 -17.55
CA VAL A 168 26.79 6.13 -17.75
C VAL A 168 27.17 4.67 -17.59
N LYS A 169 26.44 3.92 -16.76
CA LYS A 169 26.75 2.52 -16.45
C LYS A 169 25.52 1.79 -15.94
N VAL A 170 25.38 0.50 -16.30
CA VAL A 170 24.35 -0.40 -15.77
C VAL A 170 24.99 -1.71 -15.33
N GLU A 171 24.69 -2.17 -14.12
CA GLU A 171 25.12 -3.48 -13.60
C GLU A 171 23.96 -4.16 -12.86
N GLY A 172 23.32 -5.12 -13.52
CA GLY A 172 22.19 -5.88 -12.97
C GLY A 172 21.01 -4.97 -12.61
N ARG A 173 20.83 -4.69 -11.32
CA ARG A 173 19.75 -3.82 -10.80
C ARG A 173 20.19 -2.38 -10.55
N LYS A 174 21.43 -2.02 -10.89
CA LYS A 174 22.02 -0.71 -10.58
C LYS A 174 22.25 0.08 -11.87
N ALA A 175 21.89 1.35 -11.86
CA ALA A 175 22.21 2.29 -12.93
C ALA A 175 22.89 3.53 -12.35
N TRP A 176 23.99 3.95 -12.95
CA TRP A 176 24.66 5.21 -12.66
C TRP A 176 24.29 6.19 -13.75
N VAL A 177 23.90 7.39 -13.34
CA VAL A 177 23.41 8.43 -14.25
C VAL A 177 24.10 9.74 -13.89
N GLU A 178 24.49 10.48 -14.90
CA GLU A 178 25.02 11.84 -14.76
C GLU A 178 24.11 12.80 -15.52
N GLY A 179 24.03 14.04 -15.06
CA GLY A 179 23.25 15.04 -15.74
C GLY A 179 23.43 16.44 -15.18
N HIS A 180 22.72 17.38 -15.76
CA HIS A 180 22.78 18.77 -15.37
C HIS A 180 21.50 19.52 -15.72
N ILE A 181 21.29 20.65 -15.06
CA ILE A 181 20.28 21.65 -15.41
C ILE A 181 21.00 22.86 -15.97
N GLU A 182 20.53 23.36 -17.11
CA GLU A 182 20.99 24.56 -17.78
C GLU A 182 19.83 25.50 -18.14
N THR A 183 20.13 26.77 -18.42
CA THR A 183 19.16 27.71 -18.96
C THR A 183 18.79 27.34 -20.40
N LEU A 184 17.53 27.49 -20.79
CA LEU A 184 17.14 27.44 -22.19
C LEU A 184 17.56 28.75 -22.89
N PRO A 185 18.41 28.71 -23.94
CA PRO A 185 18.78 29.92 -24.68
C PRO A 185 17.57 30.62 -25.29
N THR A 186 17.46 31.94 -25.14
CA THR A 186 16.34 32.73 -25.68
C THR A 186 16.66 33.39 -27.01
N GLU A 187 17.95 33.51 -27.35
CA GLU A 187 18.45 34.13 -28.57
C GLU A 187 19.33 33.15 -29.37
N GLU A 188 19.34 33.30 -30.70
CA GLU A 188 20.17 32.48 -31.57
C GLU A 188 21.66 32.72 -31.28
N GLY A 189 22.40 31.64 -31.00
CA GLY A 189 23.82 31.70 -30.64
C GLY A 189 24.13 31.96 -29.16
N GLN A 190 23.12 32.23 -28.32
CA GLN A 190 23.31 32.32 -26.87
C GLN A 190 23.70 30.95 -26.29
N GLN A 191 24.79 30.92 -25.52
CA GLN A 191 25.24 29.70 -24.85
C GLN A 191 24.41 29.44 -23.57
N PRO A 192 23.98 28.19 -23.33
CA PRO A 192 23.28 27.84 -22.10
C PRO A 192 24.24 27.96 -20.90
N THR A 193 23.73 28.46 -19.78
CA THR A 193 24.46 28.50 -18.51
C THR A 193 24.10 27.27 -17.68
N ILE A 194 25.09 26.48 -17.29
CA ILE A 194 24.89 25.35 -16.38
C ILE A 194 24.61 25.89 -14.97
N LEU A 195 23.45 25.52 -14.41
CA LEU A 195 22.97 25.96 -13.11
C LEU A 195 23.30 24.95 -12.02
N ALA A 196 23.18 23.66 -12.32
CA ALA A 196 23.54 22.56 -11.40
C ALA A 196 23.95 21.31 -12.18
N THR A 197 24.87 20.52 -11.63
CA THR A 197 25.25 19.20 -12.15
C THR A 197 24.97 18.13 -11.10
N ALA A 198 24.68 16.90 -11.52
CA ALA A 198 24.48 15.78 -10.62
C ALA A 198 25.04 14.46 -11.13
N SER A 199 25.41 13.61 -10.18
CA SER A 199 25.63 12.18 -10.39
C SER A 199 24.77 11.39 -9.42
N ALA A 200 24.20 10.29 -9.88
CA ALA A 200 23.25 9.50 -9.12
C ALA A 200 23.44 7.99 -9.34
N LEU A 201 23.07 7.22 -8.32
CA LEU A 201 22.94 5.77 -8.36
C LEU A 201 21.48 5.41 -8.11
N TYR A 202 20.86 4.74 -9.07
CA TYR A 202 19.53 4.16 -8.95
C TYR A 202 19.60 2.65 -8.80
N ILE A 203 18.74 2.09 -7.96
CA ILE A 203 18.65 0.65 -7.73
C ILE A 203 17.21 0.18 -7.90
N SER A 204 16.97 -0.77 -8.79
CA SER A 204 15.67 -1.43 -8.94
C SER A 204 15.39 -2.33 -7.71
N PRO A 205 14.24 -2.18 -7.01
CA PRO A 205 13.91 -2.97 -5.82
C PRO A 205 13.81 -4.48 -6.12
N ARG A 206 14.28 -5.33 -5.20
CA ARG A 206 14.19 -6.81 -5.37
C ARG A 206 12.75 -7.33 -5.37
N GLN A 207 11.83 -6.62 -4.74
CA GLN A 207 10.42 -6.96 -4.61
C GLN A 207 9.54 -6.18 -5.60
N ALA A 208 10.13 -5.49 -6.59
CA ALA A 208 9.38 -4.80 -7.64
C ALA A 208 8.53 -5.74 -8.53
N ASN A 209 8.67 -7.06 -8.33
CA ASN A 209 7.81 -8.09 -8.91
C ASN A 209 6.37 -8.12 -8.34
N ILE A 210 6.02 -7.18 -7.44
CA ILE A 210 4.65 -7.01 -6.94
C ILE A 210 4.09 -5.72 -7.52
N THR A 211 3.68 -5.77 -8.78
CA THR A 211 2.73 -4.80 -9.32
C THR A 211 1.41 -5.03 -8.59
N TRP A 212 1.09 -4.16 -7.64
CA TRP A 212 -0.27 -4.05 -7.12
C TRP A 212 -1.17 -3.65 -8.29
N HIS A 213 -2.02 -4.57 -8.74
CA HIS A 213 -3.06 -4.24 -9.69
C HIS A 213 -3.99 -3.20 -9.05
N PRO A 214 -4.50 -2.22 -9.81
CA PRO A 214 -5.56 -1.34 -9.33
C PRO A 214 -6.75 -2.21 -8.93
N SER A 215 -7.05 -2.25 -7.64
CA SER A 215 -8.09 -3.10 -7.08
C SER A 215 -9.27 -2.26 -6.61
N LEU A 216 -10.45 -2.88 -6.57
CA LEU A 216 -11.62 -2.34 -5.89
C LEU A 216 -11.23 -1.86 -4.47
N THR A 217 -11.62 -0.64 -4.12
CA THR A 217 -11.38 -0.14 -2.75
C THR A 217 -12.18 -0.96 -1.75
N ARG A 218 -11.74 -1.02 -0.49
CA ARG A 218 -12.48 -1.77 0.54
C ARG A 218 -13.87 -1.16 0.81
N GLN A 219 -14.00 0.17 0.69
CA GLN A 219 -15.29 0.85 0.81
C GLN A 219 -16.27 0.37 -0.27
N GLU A 220 -15.84 0.36 -1.54
CA GLU A 220 -16.66 -0.15 -2.64
C GLU A 220 -16.99 -1.64 -2.46
N ARG A 221 -16.02 -2.44 -2.03
CA ARG A 221 -16.24 -3.86 -1.71
C ARG A 221 -17.34 -4.03 -0.66
N ASN A 222 -17.25 -3.30 0.45
CA ASN A 222 -18.23 -3.37 1.53
C ASN A 222 -19.64 -2.94 1.07
N GLN A 223 -19.74 -1.92 0.21
CA GLN A 223 -21.01 -1.47 -0.36
C GLN A 223 -21.62 -2.52 -1.29
N LEU A 224 -20.83 -3.09 -2.19
CA LEU A 224 -21.29 -4.13 -3.12
C LEU A 224 -21.68 -5.42 -2.41
N ARG A 225 -20.94 -5.80 -1.36
CA ARG A 225 -21.23 -6.95 -0.51
C ARG A 225 -22.34 -6.69 0.50
N ARG A 226 -22.72 -5.42 0.73
CA ARG A 226 -23.64 -4.97 1.79
C ARG A 226 -23.25 -5.48 3.17
N GLN A 227 -21.96 -5.58 3.42
CA GLN A 227 -21.38 -6.14 4.63
C GLN A 227 -19.98 -5.56 4.84
N ARG A 228 -19.59 -5.40 6.10
CA ARG A 228 -18.20 -5.12 6.49
C ARG A 228 -17.56 -6.39 7.04
N GLY A 229 -16.31 -6.64 6.67
CA GLY A 229 -15.53 -7.73 7.24
C GLY A 229 -14.74 -7.26 8.47
N PHE A 230 -14.50 -8.20 9.37
CA PHE A 230 -13.74 -8.01 10.60
C PHE A 230 -13.35 -9.38 11.15
N THR A 231 -12.46 -9.39 12.13
CA THR A 231 -11.97 -10.63 12.75
C THR A 231 -12.51 -10.77 14.17
N ILE A 232 -13.09 -11.93 14.47
CA ILE A 232 -13.43 -12.40 15.82
C ILE A 232 -12.36 -13.43 16.21
N TRP A 233 -11.51 -13.05 17.16
CA TRP A 233 -10.37 -13.83 17.58
C TRP A 233 -10.62 -14.52 18.92
N PHE A 234 -10.97 -15.81 18.90
CA PHE A 234 -11.10 -16.55 20.16
C PHE A 234 -9.72 -16.94 20.69
N THR A 235 -9.52 -16.76 21.99
CA THR A 235 -8.37 -17.27 22.75
C THR A 235 -8.85 -17.94 24.05
N GLY A 236 -8.10 -18.93 24.52
CA GLY A 236 -8.44 -19.69 25.73
C GLY A 236 -7.78 -21.06 25.76
N LEU A 237 -7.80 -21.72 26.92
CA LEU A 237 -7.24 -23.05 27.13
C LEU A 237 -7.82 -24.12 26.18
N SER A 238 -7.10 -25.22 25.98
CA SER A 238 -7.67 -26.40 25.31
C SER A 238 -8.97 -26.83 26.02
N ALA A 239 -9.94 -27.39 25.29
CA ALA A 239 -11.26 -27.78 25.84
C ALA A 239 -12.08 -26.66 26.54
N SER A 240 -11.69 -25.38 26.45
CA SER A 240 -12.47 -24.26 27.00
C SER A 240 -13.78 -23.98 26.24
N GLY A 241 -14.03 -24.62 25.08
CA GLY A 241 -15.26 -24.46 24.30
C GLY A 241 -15.17 -23.49 23.12
N LYS A 242 -13.98 -22.97 22.78
CA LYS A 242 -13.75 -22.06 21.63
C LYS A 242 -14.41 -22.56 20.34
N SER A 243 -14.06 -23.76 19.87
CA SER A 243 -14.57 -24.29 18.60
C SER A 243 -16.07 -24.56 18.63
N THR A 244 -16.63 -24.90 19.79
CA THR A 244 -18.07 -25.09 19.98
C THR A 244 -18.82 -23.77 19.80
N VAL A 245 -18.39 -22.72 20.52
CA VAL A 245 -19.01 -21.39 20.41
C VAL A 245 -18.75 -20.78 19.02
N ALA A 246 -17.56 -20.93 18.46
CA ALA A 246 -17.22 -20.44 17.13
C ALA A 246 -18.07 -21.07 16.02
N THR A 247 -18.33 -22.39 16.10
CA THR A 247 -19.21 -23.09 15.15
C THR A 247 -20.66 -22.58 15.27
N ALA A 248 -21.19 -22.46 16.48
CA ALA A 248 -22.55 -21.95 16.70
C ALA A 248 -22.69 -20.47 16.26
N LEU A 249 -21.66 -19.66 16.49
CA LEU A 249 -21.60 -18.27 16.04
C LEU A 249 -21.56 -18.16 14.51
N GLU A 250 -20.72 -18.97 13.84
CA GLU A 250 -20.68 -19.04 12.38
C GLU A 250 -22.05 -19.38 11.80
N GLN A 251 -22.71 -20.41 12.34
CA GLN A 251 -24.07 -20.77 11.95
C GLN A 251 -25.04 -19.60 12.14
N HIS A 252 -25.03 -18.96 13.31
CA HIS A 252 -25.93 -17.83 13.59
C HIS A 252 -25.73 -16.68 12.59
N LEU A 253 -24.48 -16.27 12.34
CA LEU A 253 -24.16 -15.19 11.40
C LEU A 253 -24.63 -15.51 9.98
N LEU A 254 -24.46 -16.75 9.53
CA LEU A 254 -24.96 -17.21 8.23
C LEU A 254 -26.49 -17.19 8.15
N HIS A 255 -27.21 -17.58 9.21
CA HIS A 255 -28.67 -17.55 9.25
C HIS A 255 -29.25 -16.12 9.18
N ILE A 256 -28.52 -15.11 9.67
CA ILE A 256 -28.90 -13.70 9.54
C ILE A 256 -28.35 -13.03 8.26
N GLY A 257 -27.89 -13.83 7.30
CA GLY A 257 -27.49 -13.37 5.95
C GLY A 257 -26.06 -12.84 5.84
N LEU A 258 -25.25 -12.95 6.90
CA LEU A 258 -23.87 -12.45 6.88
C LEU A 258 -22.88 -13.54 6.43
N SER A 259 -21.92 -13.16 5.59
CA SER A 259 -20.78 -14.02 5.25
C SER A 259 -19.84 -14.14 6.43
N ALA A 260 -19.69 -15.34 6.98
CA ALA A 260 -18.73 -15.66 8.03
C ALA A 260 -17.95 -16.93 7.66
N TYR A 261 -16.71 -17.03 8.13
CA TYR A 261 -15.89 -18.22 7.91
C TYR A 261 -14.97 -18.51 9.10
N ARG A 262 -15.00 -19.75 9.56
CA ARG A 262 -14.21 -20.20 10.71
C ARG A 262 -12.84 -20.75 10.30
N LEU A 263 -11.79 -20.26 10.94
CA LEU A 263 -10.41 -20.72 10.84
C LEU A 263 -10.04 -21.44 12.13
N ASP A 264 -9.72 -22.73 12.04
CA ASP A 264 -9.42 -23.55 13.22
C ASP A 264 -8.31 -24.58 12.98
N GLY A 265 -8.06 -25.40 14.00
CA GLY A 265 -7.07 -26.47 13.92
C GLY A 265 -7.42 -27.53 12.87
N ASP A 266 -8.69 -27.75 12.54
CA ASP A 266 -9.09 -28.81 11.63
C ASP A 266 -8.85 -28.41 10.16
N ASN A 267 -9.16 -27.16 9.79
CA ASN A 267 -9.00 -26.70 8.41
C ASN A 267 -7.65 -25.99 8.10
N VAL A 268 -6.96 -25.44 9.11
CA VAL A 268 -5.65 -24.78 8.88
C VAL A 268 -4.48 -25.73 9.12
N ARG A 269 -4.51 -26.53 10.18
CA ARG A 269 -3.32 -27.28 10.66
C ARG A 269 -2.88 -28.38 9.71
N PHE A 270 -3.82 -29.02 9.01
CA PHE A 270 -3.51 -30.08 8.05
C PHE A 270 -3.41 -29.57 6.60
N GLY A 271 -3.71 -28.30 6.36
CA GLY A 271 -3.62 -27.62 5.06
C GLY A 271 -2.45 -26.64 5.04
N LEU A 272 -2.77 -25.36 5.24
CA LEU A 272 -1.82 -24.25 5.17
C LEU A 272 -0.62 -24.39 6.13
N ASN A 273 -0.85 -24.94 7.33
CA ASN A 273 0.15 -25.03 8.40
C ASN A 273 0.63 -26.46 8.66
N LYS A 274 0.54 -27.35 7.66
CA LYS A 274 0.93 -28.77 7.79
C LYS A 274 2.43 -29.00 8.04
N ASP A 275 3.25 -28.00 7.70
CA ASP A 275 4.69 -28.00 7.92
C ASP A 275 5.09 -27.65 9.36
N LEU A 276 4.15 -27.18 10.19
CA LEU A 276 4.44 -26.66 11.53
C LEU A 276 4.18 -27.68 12.64
N GLY A 277 5.19 -27.89 13.49
CA GLY A 277 5.12 -28.67 14.72
C GLY A 277 4.52 -27.89 15.91
N PHE A 278 4.72 -28.39 17.13
CA PHE A 278 4.16 -27.81 18.36
C PHE A 278 5.18 -27.05 19.21
N SER A 279 6.40 -26.81 18.69
CA SER A 279 7.41 -25.98 19.34
C SER A 279 6.91 -24.54 19.50
N GLU A 280 7.52 -23.76 20.39
CA GLU A 280 7.21 -22.33 20.55
C GLU A 280 7.34 -21.58 19.22
N LYS A 281 8.45 -21.75 18.50
CA LYS A 281 8.68 -21.13 17.19
C LYS A 281 7.57 -21.49 16.19
N ASP A 282 7.16 -22.75 16.13
CA ASP A 282 6.09 -23.19 15.23
C ASP A 282 4.72 -22.66 15.64
N ARG A 283 4.48 -22.44 16.94
CA ARG A 283 3.24 -21.80 17.42
C ARG A 283 3.18 -20.34 17.02
N ASN A 284 4.27 -19.60 17.18
CA ASN A 284 4.34 -18.20 16.81
C ASN A 284 4.12 -18.03 15.29
N GLU A 285 4.79 -18.85 14.47
CA GLU A 285 4.59 -18.85 13.02
C GLU A 285 3.16 -19.30 12.63
N ASN A 286 2.60 -20.29 13.33
CA ASN A 286 1.23 -20.72 13.11
C ASN A 286 0.25 -19.57 13.35
N ILE A 287 0.36 -18.86 14.47
CA ILE A 287 -0.49 -17.70 14.79
C ILE A 287 -0.26 -16.56 13.80
N ARG A 288 0.99 -16.27 13.42
CA ARG A 288 1.30 -15.25 12.40
C ARG A 288 0.60 -15.55 11.07
N ARG A 289 0.68 -16.78 10.57
CA ARG A 289 0.00 -17.18 9.31
C ARG A 289 -1.52 -17.05 9.43
N ILE A 290 -2.09 -17.47 10.56
CA ILE A 290 -3.53 -17.35 10.80
C ILE A 290 -3.97 -15.89 10.85
N ALA A 291 -3.18 -15.00 11.45
CA ALA A 291 -3.47 -13.57 11.51
C ALA A 291 -3.54 -12.94 10.10
N GLU A 292 -2.59 -13.29 9.23
CA GLU A 292 -2.59 -12.85 7.82
C GLU A 292 -3.82 -13.35 7.07
N VAL A 293 -4.16 -14.64 7.22
CA VAL A 293 -5.33 -15.21 6.56
C VAL A 293 -6.63 -14.59 7.09
N ALA A 294 -6.76 -14.42 8.41
CA ALA A 294 -7.91 -13.75 9.01
C ALA A 294 -8.07 -12.32 8.48
N LYS A 295 -6.97 -11.58 8.33
CA LYS A 295 -6.96 -10.26 7.70
C LYS A 295 -7.46 -10.31 6.26
N LEU A 296 -7.04 -11.28 5.45
CA LEU A 296 -7.54 -11.45 4.08
C LEU A 296 -9.06 -11.71 4.02
N PHE A 297 -9.59 -12.54 4.94
CA PHE A 297 -11.03 -12.76 5.05
C PHE A 297 -11.76 -11.46 5.46
N ALA A 298 -11.26 -10.74 6.47
CA ALA A 298 -11.83 -9.47 6.88
C ALA A 298 -11.79 -8.41 5.76
N ASP A 299 -10.69 -8.29 5.04
CA ASP A 299 -10.51 -7.39 3.90
C ASP A 299 -11.47 -7.74 2.73
N SER A 300 -11.82 -9.02 2.58
CA SER A 300 -12.79 -9.50 1.59
C SER A 300 -14.27 -9.21 1.92
N SER A 301 -14.53 -8.44 2.99
CA SER A 301 -15.86 -8.19 3.56
C SER A 301 -16.49 -9.43 4.23
N THR A 302 -15.69 -10.39 4.70
CA THR A 302 -16.14 -11.61 5.42
C THR A 302 -15.84 -11.48 6.91
N ILE A 303 -16.70 -12.03 7.78
CA ILE A 303 -16.41 -12.14 9.22
C ILE A 303 -15.51 -13.35 9.45
N ALA A 304 -14.22 -13.10 9.72
CA ALA A 304 -13.26 -14.16 10.02
C ALA A 304 -13.40 -14.58 11.49
N ILE A 305 -13.61 -15.87 11.76
CA ILE A 305 -13.74 -16.39 13.13
C ILE A 305 -12.58 -17.33 13.40
N THR A 306 -11.61 -16.93 14.23
CA THR A 306 -10.46 -17.77 14.56
C THR A 306 -10.68 -18.48 15.89
N SER A 307 -10.41 -19.80 15.97
CA SER A 307 -10.61 -20.58 17.20
C SER A 307 -9.34 -21.34 17.62
N PHE A 308 -8.24 -20.62 17.79
CA PHE A 308 -6.95 -21.17 18.23
C PHE A 308 -6.72 -20.91 19.72
N ILE A 309 -5.75 -21.60 20.32
CA ILE A 309 -5.36 -21.31 21.72
C ILE A 309 -4.73 -19.91 21.80
N SER A 310 -3.81 -19.60 20.88
CA SER A 310 -3.01 -18.37 20.81
C SER A 310 -2.51 -17.93 22.19
N PRO A 311 -1.66 -18.73 22.85
CA PRO A 311 -1.40 -18.64 24.29
C PRO A 311 -0.61 -17.40 24.70
N TYR A 312 0.20 -16.83 23.81
CA TYR A 312 1.07 -15.69 24.10
C TYR A 312 0.39 -14.37 23.75
N ARG A 313 0.42 -13.39 24.66
CA ARG A 313 -0.13 -12.05 24.41
C ARG A 313 0.55 -11.36 23.25
N ALA A 314 1.87 -11.51 23.13
CA ALA A 314 2.65 -10.89 22.05
C ALA A 314 2.14 -11.30 20.66
N ASP A 315 1.84 -12.59 20.45
CA ASP A 315 1.32 -13.06 19.15
C ASP A 315 -0.09 -12.52 18.85
N ARG A 316 -0.94 -12.43 19.88
CA ARG A 316 -2.29 -11.84 19.74
C ARG A 316 -2.21 -10.34 19.46
N GLN A 317 -1.27 -9.64 20.09
CA GLN A 317 -1.01 -8.22 19.83
C GLN A 317 -0.51 -8.01 18.40
N ILE A 318 0.43 -8.83 17.90
CA ILE A 318 0.88 -8.77 16.51
C ILE A 318 -0.31 -8.97 15.55
N ALA A 319 -1.19 -9.93 15.83
CA ALA A 319 -2.39 -10.15 15.03
C ALA A 319 -3.32 -8.93 15.03
N ARG A 320 -3.50 -8.29 16.20
CA ARG A 320 -4.30 -7.07 16.36
C ARG A 320 -3.68 -5.89 15.60
N ASP A 321 -2.38 -5.66 15.75
CA ASP A 321 -1.64 -4.59 15.07
C ASP A 321 -1.70 -4.77 13.54
N LEU A 322 -1.60 -6.01 13.07
CA LEU A 322 -1.75 -6.34 11.65
C LEU A 322 -3.13 -5.91 11.12
N HIS A 323 -4.20 -6.05 11.89
CA HIS A 323 -5.55 -5.57 11.50
C HIS A 323 -5.68 -4.04 11.62
N ALA A 324 -4.93 -3.42 12.52
CA ALA A 324 -4.88 -1.97 12.68
C ALA A 324 -4.17 -1.27 11.50
N THR A 325 -3.27 -1.97 10.80
CA THR A 325 -2.59 -1.44 9.61
C THR A 325 -3.50 -1.45 8.39
N ALA A 326 -3.60 -0.29 7.72
CA ALA A 326 -4.36 -0.14 6.49
C ALA A 326 -3.82 -1.06 5.37
N SER A 327 -4.71 -1.80 4.69
CA SER A 327 -4.34 -2.64 3.54
C SER A 327 -3.93 -1.78 2.34
N GLN A 328 -4.61 -0.64 2.15
CA GLN A 328 -4.31 0.35 1.11
C GLN A 328 -4.33 1.78 1.68
N ALA A 329 -3.73 2.72 0.95
CA ALA A 329 -3.73 4.13 1.34
C ALA A 329 -5.17 4.67 1.42
N GLY A 330 -5.57 5.12 2.61
CA GLY A 330 -6.93 5.63 2.88
C GLY A 330 -7.91 4.61 3.46
N ASP A 331 -7.53 3.33 3.58
CA ASP A 331 -8.34 2.35 4.29
C ASP A 331 -8.34 2.60 5.80
N GLU A 332 -9.52 2.51 6.41
CA GLU A 332 -9.67 2.42 7.87
C GLU A 332 -9.02 1.14 8.45
N PRO A 333 -8.74 1.07 9.76
CA PRO A 333 -8.40 -0.19 10.42
C PRO A 333 -9.48 -1.26 10.25
N LEU A 334 -9.08 -2.53 10.09
CA LEU A 334 -10.03 -3.66 10.18
C LEU A 334 -10.35 -3.92 11.65
N PRO A 335 -11.63 -4.02 12.05
CA PRO A 335 -11.97 -4.33 13.42
C PRO A 335 -11.44 -5.71 13.83
N PHE A 336 -10.88 -5.80 15.03
CA PHE A 336 -10.36 -7.02 15.64
C PHE A 336 -10.99 -7.17 17.02
N ILE A 337 -11.79 -8.20 17.20
CA ILE A 337 -12.57 -8.47 18.42
C ILE A 337 -12.00 -9.71 19.10
N GLU A 338 -11.21 -9.51 20.15
CA GLU A 338 -10.65 -10.60 20.94
C GLU A 338 -11.70 -11.12 21.94
N VAL A 339 -12.02 -12.41 21.80
CA VAL A 339 -12.96 -13.13 22.66
C VAL A 339 -12.18 -14.06 23.58
N PHE A 340 -12.09 -13.70 24.84
CA PHE A 340 -11.49 -14.54 25.87
C PHE A 340 -12.49 -15.58 26.37
N VAL A 341 -12.20 -16.85 26.10
CA VAL A 341 -12.93 -18.00 26.63
C VAL A 341 -12.27 -18.43 27.93
N ASP A 342 -12.69 -17.75 29.00
CA ASP A 342 -12.15 -17.90 30.35
C ASP A 342 -12.80 -19.08 31.05
N VAL A 343 -12.04 -20.15 31.25
CA VAL A 343 -12.49 -21.36 31.95
C VAL A 343 -11.35 -21.80 32.86
N PRO A 344 -11.61 -22.14 34.13
CA PRO A 344 -10.60 -22.70 35.02
C PRO A 344 -9.95 -23.95 34.41
N LEU A 345 -8.65 -24.14 34.67
CA LEU A 345 -7.90 -25.29 34.14
C LEU A 345 -8.55 -26.61 34.54
N GLU A 346 -9.05 -26.71 35.77
CA GLU A 346 -9.70 -27.90 36.33
C GLU A 346 -10.96 -28.27 35.54
N GLU A 347 -11.74 -27.28 35.10
CA GLU A 347 -12.94 -27.51 34.28
C GLU A 347 -12.57 -27.93 32.85
N ALA A 348 -11.51 -27.36 32.28
CA ALA A 348 -10.97 -27.80 30.99
C ALA A 348 -10.45 -29.25 31.05
N GLU A 349 -9.75 -29.62 32.13
CA GLU A 349 -9.27 -30.98 32.39
C GLU A 349 -10.40 -31.99 32.59
N LYS A 350 -11.49 -31.61 33.25
CA LYS A 350 -12.68 -32.47 33.39
C LYS A 350 -13.34 -32.78 32.05
N ARG A 351 -13.38 -31.81 31.13
CA ARG A 351 -14.03 -31.96 29.82
C ARG A 351 -13.25 -32.89 28.90
N ASP A 352 -11.92 -32.75 28.86
CA ASP A 352 -10.91 -33.44 28.03
C ASP A 352 -11.43 -34.37 26.91
N PRO A 353 -12.17 -33.86 25.90
CA PRO A 353 -12.89 -34.70 24.94
C PRO A 353 -11.95 -35.47 24.00
N LYS A 354 -10.70 -35.02 23.89
CA LYS A 354 -9.65 -35.62 23.06
C LYS A 354 -8.60 -36.38 23.89
N GLY A 355 -8.77 -36.47 25.21
CA GLY A 355 -7.81 -37.14 26.10
C GLY A 355 -6.42 -36.47 26.15
N LEU A 356 -6.32 -35.19 25.78
CA LEU A 356 -5.05 -34.47 25.66
C LEU A 356 -4.51 -34.04 27.01
N TYR A 357 -5.37 -33.63 27.94
CA TYR A 357 -4.96 -33.26 29.29
C TYR A 357 -4.41 -34.46 30.04
N LYS A 358 -5.09 -35.61 29.95
CA LYS A 358 -4.60 -36.87 30.54
C LYS A 358 -3.20 -37.24 30.04
N LYS A 359 -2.98 -37.16 28.72
CA LYS A 359 -1.68 -37.44 28.09
C LYS A 359 -0.61 -36.43 28.48
N ALA A 360 -0.97 -35.14 28.59
CA ALA A 360 -0.06 -34.09 29.04
C ALA A 360 0.39 -34.30 30.50
N ARG A 361 -0.55 -34.63 31.40
CA ARG A 361 -0.25 -34.95 32.81
C ARG A 361 0.62 -36.21 32.95
N ALA A 362 0.47 -37.18 32.04
CA ALA A 362 1.32 -38.36 31.97
C ALA A 362 2.71 -38.10 31.34
N GLY A 363 2.98 -36.89 30.84
CA GLY A 363 4.26 -36.53 30.19
C GLY A 363 4.40 -37.01 28.74
N GLU A 364 3.35 -37.59 28.15
CA GLU A 364 3.35 -38.06 26.76
C GLU A 364 3.28 -36.91 25.76
N ILE A 365 2.67 -35.78 26.14
CA ILE A 365 2.61 -34.54 25.34
C ILE A 365 3.43 -33.47 26.06
N LYS A 366 4.55 -33.08 25.44
CA LYS A 366 5.40 -31.99 25.91
C LYS A 366 4.81 -30.62 25.54
N ASP A 367 5.19 -29.60 26.30
CA ASP A 367 4.84 -28.19 26.07
C ASP A 367 3.33 -27.93 25.96
N PHE A 368 2.50 -28.68 26.69
CA PHE A 368 1.05 -28.55 26.61
C PHE A 368 0.56 -27.31 27.38
N THR A 369 -0.15 -26.42 26.70
CA THR A 369 -0.63 -25.15 27.27
C THR A 369 -1.53 -25.38 28.48
N GLY A 370 -1.20 -24.70 29.60
CA GLY A 370 -1.87 -24.81 30.89
C GLY A 370 -1.32 -25.92 31.80
N ILE A 371 -0.44 -26.80 31.30
CA ILE A 371 0.17 -27.89 32.08
C ILE A 371 1.69 -27.73 32.15
N SER A 372 2.36 -27.80 30.99
CA SER A 372 3.82 -27.72 30.86
C SER A 372 4.29 -26.54 29.99
N ALA A 373 3.36 -25.76 29.43
CA ALA A 373 3.61 -24.48 28.79
C ALA A 373 2.59 -23.43 29.26
N PRO A 374 2.93 -22.13 29.28
CA PRO A 374 2.05 -21.10 29.83
C PRO A 374 0.86 -20.79 28.92
N TYR A 375 -0.20 -20.25 29.53
CA TYR A 375 -1.26 -19.51 28.86
C TYR A 375 -1.33 -18.12 29.48
N GLU A 376 -1.08 -17.09 28.68
CA GLU A 376 -1.14 -15.71 29.12
C GLU A 376 -2.54 -15.17 28.84
N ALA A 377 -3.38 -15.11 29.88
CA ALA A 377 -4.73 -14.56 29.77
C ALA A 377 -4.69 -13.12 29.24
N PRO A 378 -5.62 -12.73 28.35
CA PRO A 378 -5.69 -11.35 27.85
C PRO A 378 -6.11 -10.41 28.98
N GLU A 379 -5.43 -9.26 29.07
CA GLU A 379 -5.69 -8.25 30.10
C GLU A 379 -6.87 -7.33 29.74
N SER A 380 -7.14 -7.14 28.44
CA SER A 380 -8.21 -6.26 27.95
C SER A 380 -8.86 -6.80 26.67
N PRO A 381 -9.45 -8.01 26.71
CA PRO A 381 -10.22 -8.51 25.57
C PRO A 381 -11.50 -7.67 25.36
N GLU A 382 -11.97 -7.55 24.12
CA GLU A 382 -13.25 -6.90 23.84
C GLU A 382 -14.43 -7.66 24.48
N ILE A 383 -14.35 -9.00 24.54
CA ILE A 383 -15.41 -9.85 25.10
C ILE A 383 -14.79 -10.96 25.95
N THR A 384 -15.33 -11.16 27.16
CA THR A 384 -15.02 -12.34 28.00
C THR A 384 -16.27 -13.22 28.16
N ILE A 385 -16.13 -14.51 27.89
CA ILE A 385 -17.17 -15.53 28.07
C ILE A 385 -16.70 -16.63 29.02
N ARG A 386 -17.62 -17.08 29.88
CA ARG A 386 -17.43 -18.14 30.88
C ARG A 386 -18.25 -19.37 30.48
N THR A 387 -17.69 -20.25 29.66
CA THR A 387 -18.44 -21.42 29.14
C THR A 387 -18.65 -22.52 30.20
N ASP A 388 -18.09 -22.35 31.38
CA ASP A 388 -18.40 -23.09 32.61
C ASP A 388 -19.72 -22.63 33.26
N GLN A 389 -20.21 -21.43 32.92
CA GLN A 389 -21.38 -20.81 33.54
C GLN A 389 -22.50 -20.49 32.56
N LEU A 390 -22.16 -20.35 31.28
CA LEU A 390 -23.09 -19.98 30.21
C LEU A 390 -23.31 -21.13 29.24
N SER A 391 -24.52 -21.23 28.72
CA SER A 391 -24.80 -22.09 27.57
C SER A 391 -24.09 -21.59 26.31
N VAL A 392 -24.02 -22.43 25.27
CA VAL A 392 -23.45 -22.03 23.97
C VAL A 392 -24.26 -20.89 23.35
N GLU A 393 -25.58 -20.97 23.43
CA GLU A 393 -26.52 -19.96 22.93
C GLU A 393 -26.35 -18.63 23.65
N GLU A 394 -26.15 -18.65 24.97
CA GLU A 394 -25.88 -17.45 25.76
C GLU A 394 -24.54 -16.81 25.42
N CYS A 395 -23.51 -17.63 25.17
CA CYS A 395 -22.21 -17.15 24.69
C CYS A 395 -22.33 -16.49 23.30
N VAL A 396 -23.04 -17.12 22.37
CA VAL A 396 -23.28 -16.58 21.02
C VAL A 396 -24.05 -15.26 21.11
N ARG A 397 -25.14 -15.22 21.88
CA ARG A 397 -25.93 -13.99 22.10
C ARG A 397 -25.06 -12.85 22.62
N LYS A 398 -24.24 -13.11 23.65
CA LYS A 398 -23.33 -12.10 24.20
C LYS A 398 -22.36 -11.52 23.16
N ILE A 399 -21.86 -12.37 22.26
CA ILE A 399 -20.98 -11.90 21.17
C ILE A 399 -21.77 -11.08 20.16
N VAL A 400 -22.93 -11.55 19.71
CA VAL A 400 -23.80 -10.87 18.75
C VAL A 400 -24.26 -9.51 19.25
N ASP A 401 -24.65 -9.41 20.53
CA ASP A 401 -25.06 -8.16 21.16
C ASP A 401 -23.91 -7.14 21.14
N HIS A 402 -22.70 -7.56 21.52
CA HIS A 402 -21.52 -6.70 21.44
C HIS A 402 -21.23 -6.22 20.01
N LEU A 403 -21.34 -7.11 19.01
CA LEU A 403 -21.12 -6.74 17.61
C LEU A 403 -22.16 -5.72 17.12
N ALA A 404 -23.42 -5.86 17.56
CA ALA A 404 -24.49 -4.91 17.26
C ALA A 404 -24.26 -3.56 17.95
N GLU A 405 -23.86 -3.55 19.22
CA GLU A 405 -23.52 -2.33 19.97
C GLU A 405 -22.38 -1.54 19.33
N LYS A 406 -21.38 -2.24 18.77
CA LYS A 406 -20.27 -1.62 18.02
C LYS A 406 -20.67 -1.24 16.58
N GLY A 407 -21.92 -1.48 16.19
CA GLY A 407 -22.45 -1.23 14.85
C GLY A 407 -21.85 -2.12 13.78
N LEU A 408 -21.10 -3.17 14.12
CA LEU A 408 -20.43 -4.06 13.16
C LEU A 408 -21.41 -4.92 12.38
N ILE A 409 -22.55 -5.24 12.99
CA ILE A 409 -23.67 -5.97 12.38
C ILE A 409 -25.00 -5.26 12.70
N THR A 410 -26.00 -5.43 11.84
CA THR A 410 -27.38 -5.01 12.08
C THR A 410 -28.22 -6.21 12.49
N GLN A 411 -28.97 -6.14 13.61
CA GLN A 411 -29.79 -7.24 14.12
C GLN A 411 -30.99 -7.60 13.21
N THR A 412 -31.31 -6.75 12.24
CA THR A 412 -32.37 -6.98 11.24
C THR A 412 -31.76 -6.93 9.84
N GLN A 413 -31.59 -8.09 9.21
CA GLN A 413 -31.67 -8.17 7.75
C GLN A 413 -32.93 -8.95 7.42
N GLU A 414 -33.84 -8.32 6.68
CA GLU A 414 -34.98 -9.00 6.09
C GLU A 414 -34.47 -10.21 5.31
N THR A 415 -34.95 -11.39 5.68
CA THR A 415 -34.66 -12.66 5.03
C THR A 415 -34.88 -12.49 3.53
N ARG A 416 -33.85 -12.82 2.73
CA ARG A 416 -33.95 -12.83 1.26
C ARG A 416 -34.96 -13.84 0.76
#